data_AF-A0A7K4CXL4-F1
#
_entry.id   AF-A0A7K4CXL4-F1
#
_cell.length_a   1.000
_cell.length_b   1.000
_cell.length_c   1.000
_cell.angle_alpha   90.00
_cell.angle_beta   90.00
_cell.angle_gamma   90.00
#
_symmetry.space_group_name_H-M   'P 1'
#
loop_
_entity.id
_entity.type
_entity.pdbx_description
1 polymer ?
#
loop_
_entity_poly.entity_id
_entity_poly.type
_entity_poly.pdbx_seq_one_letter_code
_entity_poly.pdbx_strand_id
1 'polypeptide(L)'
;MDGITNLVIIAFFGQVVASAIAGAFLLFRAVKTRYYYLAFMGIGLLLQATSILSPGNIGRALLNFNYPVALVFFVKEAYFKGKPRATAANVIISVVLALKALQVIETIVLDMTIPATAPVPEDKLGAYYFHVVVAFALLGIAFSWYFAQARKTLGESRRNKLPLWAIKRNQFITWSAGIFAATPALWFLFPTTPGMFESPWYYIVGSAGLTLTVLFSVLIMLAWVTPESIKRLMDPKQLSTKEILARFDLVPGMASSMKPLGTPGASTNSDTDTARTVSRRFNSPEIIRIVDYIGQYVASITGRPAAALKGLLLISIEKELGEQSVHNLTFSELRAVINNTFKAQLSQFLVSDVENTFGKINTFLGDNQANFMALIV
;
A
#
# COMPACT_ATOMS: atom_id res chain seq x y z
N MET A 1 -34.72 -5.83 23.32
CA MET A 1 -33.99 -4.74 22.63
C MET A 1 -32.53 -4.68 23.09
N ASP A 2 -32.25 -4.89 24.37
CA ASP A 2 -30.90 -4.76 24.97
C ASP A 2 -29.81 -5.59 24.29
N GLY A 3 -30.11 -6.80 23.82
CA GLY A 3 -29.14 -7.66 23.12
C GLY A 3 -28.67 -7.09 21.77
N ILE A 4 -29.57 -6.47 20.99
CA ILE A 4 -29.24 -5.88 19.68
C ILE A 4 -28.43 -4.60 19.89
N THR A 5 -28.82 -3.77 20.85
CA THR A 5 -28.09 -2.55 21.21
C THR A 5 -26.66 -2.88 21.65
N ASN A 6 -26.47 -3.90 22.48
CA ASN A 6 -25.14 -4.35 22.91
C ASN A 6 -24.29 -4.85 21.72
N LEU A 7 -24.88 -5.61 20.79
CA LEU A 7 -24.17 -6.08 19.60
C LEU A 7 -23.72 -4.92 18.70
N VAL A 8 -24.59 -3.93 18.48
CA VAL A 8 -24.28 -2.72 17.71
C VAL A 8 -23.14 -1.94 18.35
N ILE A 9 -23.19 -1.76 19.67
CA ILE A 9 -22.13 -1.09 20.44
C ILE A 9 -20.80 -1.85 20.30
N ILE A 10 -20.80 -3.18 20.49
CA ILE A 10 -19.59 -4.01 20.36
C ILE A 10 -19.02 -3.94 18.95
N ALA A 11 -19.87 -4.07 17.92
CA ALA A 11 -19.46 -3.98 16.52
C ALA A 11 -18.83 -2.62 16.21
N PHE A 12 -19.46 -1.55 16.68
CA PHE A 12 -18.97 -0.19 16.52
C PHE A 12 -17.61 0.03 17.23
N PHE A 13 -17.47 -0.38 18.49
CA PHE A 13 -16.17 -0.31 19.18
C PHE A 13 -15.11 -1.16 18.49
N GLY A 14 -15.49 -2.34 17.98
CA GLY A 14 -14.61 -3.20 17.20
C GLY A 14 -14.06 -2.49 15.95
N GLN A 15 -14.91 -1.77 15.22
CA GLN A 15 -14.48 -0.96 14.07
C GLN A 15 -13.47 0.12 14.48
N VAL A 16 -13.75 0.88 15.54
CA VAL A 16 -12.90 1.97 16.04
C VAL A 16 -11.53 1.42 16.44
N VAL A 17 -11.52 0.37 17.26
CA VAL A 17 -10.29 -0.26 17.76
C VAL A 17 -9.47 -0.85 16.60
N ALA A 18 -10.10 -1.58 15.67
CA ALA A 18 -9.39 -2.16 14.53
C ALA A 18 -8.75 -1.08 13.64
N SER A 19 -9.48 0.01 13.37
CA SER A 19 -8.98 1.14 12.56
C SER A 19 -7.85 1.88 13.29
N ALA A 20 -7.98 2.08 14.60
CA ALA A 20 -6.96 2.72 15.43
C ALA A 20 -5.67 1.90 15.49
N ILE A 21 -5.77 0.59 15.72
CA ILE A 21 -4.61 -0.33 15.74
C ILE A 21 -3.91 -0.32 14.37
N ALA A 22 -4.67 -0.47 13.28
CA ALA A 22 -4.12 -0.44 11.93
C ALA A 22 -3.45 0.92 11.62
N GLY A 23 -4.09 2.02 11.99
CA GLY A 23 -3.57 3.38 11.80
C GLY A 23 -2.27 3.62 12.57
N ALA A 24 -2.26 3.30 13.87
CA ALA A 24 -1.07 3.41 14.71
C ALA A 24 0.09 2.54 14.22
N PHE A 25 -0.22 1.28 13.83
CA PHE A 25 0.77 0.38 13.26
C PHE A 25 1.37 0.94 11.96
N LEU A 26 0.54 1.49 11.07
CA LEU A 26 1.00 2.10 9.82
C LEU A 26 1.87 3.33 10.05
N LEU A 27 1.55 4.16 11.04
CA LEU A 27 2.38 5.32 11.40
C LEU A 27 3.72 4.90 12.00
N PHE A 28 3.71 3.95 12.94
CA PHE A 28 4.94 3.37 13.48
C PHE A 28 5.82 2.79 12.35
N ARG A 29 5.20 2.06 11.42
CA ARG A 29 5.90 1.54 10.24
C ARG A 29 6.39 2.65 9.33
N ALA A 30 5.63 3.71 9.09
CA ALA A 30 6.04 4.85 8.27
C ALA A 30 7.34 5.47 8.81
N VAL A 31 7.43 5.67 10.13
CA VAL A 31 8.64 6.18 10.81
C VAL A 31 9.78 5.17 10.71
N LYS A 32 9.54 3.91 11.11
CA LYS A 32 10.57 2.86 11.13
C LYS A 32 11.17 2.57 9.75
N THR A 33 10.33 2.61 8.71
CA THR A 33 10.72 2.23 7.35
C THR A 33 11.04 3.43 6.44
N ARG A 34 10.79 4.66 6.91
CA ARG A 34 10.86 5.91 6.13
C ARG A 34 9.93 5.93 4.91
N TYR A 35 8.89 5.10 4.92
CA TYR A 35 7.84 5.07 3.91
C TYR A 35 6.70 6.00 4.29
N TYR A 36 6.93 7.30 4.14
CA TYR A 36 6.00 8.35 4.58
C TYR A 36 4.61 8.28 3.92
N TYR A 37 4.47 7.63 2.76
CA TYR A 37 3.15 7.41 2.18
C TYR A 37 2.24 6.58 3.09
N LEU A 38 2.79 5.64 3.87
CA LEU A 38 2.02 4.87 4.87
C LEU A 38 1.43 5.78 5.95
N ALA A 39 2.03 6.95 6.19
CA ALA A 39 1.50 7.92 7.14
C ALA A 39 0.16 8.50 6.65
N PHE A 40 -0.03 8.71 5.34
CA PHE A 40 -1.33 9.16 4.82
C PHE A 40 -2.43 8.14 5.11
N MET A 41 -2.19 6.85 4.83
CA MET A 41 -3.17 5.81 5.17
C MET A 41 -3.38 5.69 6.68
N GLY A 42 -2.29 5.76 7.46
CA GLY A 42 -2.36 5.69 8.92
C GLY A 42 -3.17 6.83 9.53
N ILE A 43 -2.92 8.07 9.10
CA ILE A 43 -3.69 9.27 9.49
C ILE A 43 -5.15 9.09 9.06
N GLY A 44 -5.41 8.63 7.83
CA GLY A 44 -6.77 8.38 7.36
C GLY A 44 -7.55 7.42 8.27
N LEU A 45 -6.95 6.29 8.65
CA LEU A 45 -7.59 5.33 9.56
C LEU A 45 -7.78 5.87 10.98
N LEU A 46 -6.84 6.67 11.49
CA LEU A 46 -7.01 7.33 12.78
C LEU A 46 -8.12 8.39 12.74
N LEU A 47 -8.20 9.20 11.69
CA LEU A 47 -9.28 10.17 11.51
C LEU A 47 -10.63 9.48 11.39
N GLN A 48 -10.70 8.32 10.72
CA GLN A 48 -11.90 7.51 10.70
C GLN A 48 -12.27 7.01 12.11
N ALA A 49 -11.30 6.54 12.89
CA ALA A 49 -11.53 6.08 14.26
C ALA A 49 -11.97 7.21 15.21
N THR A 50 -11.44 8.43 15.03
CA THR A 50 -11.74 9.58 15.90
C THR A 50 -12.93 10.43 15.45
N SER A 51 -13.42 10.23 14.23
CA SER A 51 -14.58 10.95 13.67
C SER A 51 -15.81 10.96 14.60
N ILE A 52 -15.96 9.92 15.39
CA ILE A 52 -17.05 9.71 16.35
C ILE A 52 -16.93 10.60 17.58
N LEU A 53 -15.69 10.93 17.99
CA LEU A 53 -15.41 11.71 19.18
C LEU A 53 -15.62 13.21 18.97
N SER A 54 -16.08 13.63 17.79
CA SER A 54 -16.14 15.04 17.46
C SER A 54 -17.45 15.71 17.91
N PRO A 55 -17.41 16.59 18.93
CA PRO A 55 -18.58 17.35 19.33
C PRO A 55 -18.84 18.51 18.35
N GLY A 56 -20.11 18.76 18.08
CA GLY A 56 -20.57 19.92 17.31
C GLY A 56 -20.34 19.85 15.80
N ASN A 57 -20.92 20.82 15.09
CA ASN A 57 -20.98 20.81 13.62
C ASN A 57 -19.62 21.10 12.97
N ILE A 58 -18.82 21.99 13.56
CA ILE A 58 -17.46 22.31 13.07
C ILE A 58 -16.54 21.11 13.24
N GLY A 59 -16.54 20.49 14.41
CA GLY A 59 -15.74 19.29 14.67
C GLY A 59 -16.11 18.17 13.70
N ARG A 60 -17.40 17.87 13.56
CA ARG A 60 -17.90 16.86 12.62
C ARG A 60 -17.52 17.19 11.18
N ALA A 61 -17.66 18.43 10.72
CA ALA A 61 -17.27 18.84 9.38
C ALA A 61 -15.75 18.66 9.14
N LEU A 62 -14.94 18.95 10.15
CA LEU A 62 -13.49 18.87 10.07
C LEU A 62 -12.93 17.47 10.27
N LEU A 63 -13.63 16.53 10.93
CA LEU A 63 -13.13 15.18 11.17
C LEU A 63 -13.82 14.12 10.31
N ASN A 64 -15.11 14.27 10.01
CA ASN A 64 -15.81 13.37 9.11
C ASN A 64 -15.27 13.51 7.68
N PHE A 65 -15.15 12.38 6.99
CA PHE A 65 -14.75 12.34 5.59
C PHE A 65 -13.41 13.01 5.25
N ASN A 66 -12.48 13.12 6.21
CA ASN A 66 -11.08 13.48 5.88
C ASN A 66 -10.25 12.27 5.43
N TYR A 67 -10.61 11.08 5.89
CA TYR A 67 -9.92 9.85 5.52
C TYR A 67 -9.87 9.56 4.00
N PRO A 68 -10.83 9.97 3.14
CA PRO A 68 -10.74 9.84 1.69
C PRO A 68 -9.67 10.76 1.09
N VAL A 69 -9.47 11.95 1.66
CA VAL A 69 -8.39 12.87 1.26
C VAL A 69 -7.05 12.23 1.56
N ALA A 70 -6.87 11.70 2.77
CA ALA A 70 -5.66 10.99 3.15
C ALA A 70 -5.44 9.75 2.25
N LEU A 71 -6.50 9.03 1.89
CA LEU A 71 -6.45 7.89 1.00
C LEU A 71 -5.96 8.25 -0.41
N VAL A 72 -6.45 9.34 -1.03
CA VAL A 72 -5.99 9.71 -2.38
C VAL A 72 -4.52 10.13 -2.41
N PHE A 73 -4.02 10.77 -1.35
CA PHE A 73 -2.58 11.04 -1.20
C PHE A 73 -1.78 9.75 -1.03
N PHE A 74 -2.27 8.81 -0.22
CA PHE A 74 -1.67 7.47 -0.12
C PHE A 74 -1.61 6.78 -1.49
N VAL A 75 -2.70 6.75 -2.25
CA VAL A 75 -2.76 6.10 -3.58
C VAL A 75 -1.79 6.78 -4.56
N LYS A 76 -1.74 8.11 -4.60
CA LYS A 76 -0.78 8.84 -5.45
C LYS A 76 0.65 8.45 -5.11
N GLU A 77 1.04 8.55 -3.85
CA GLU A 77 2.42 8.31 -3.43
C GLU A 77 2.82 6.84 -3.52
N ALA A 78 1.91 5.91 -3.24
CA ALA A 78 2.19 4.47 -3.28
C ALA A 78 2.28 3.92 -4.71
N TYR A 79 1.46 4.43 -5.65
CA TYR A 79 1.32 3.81 -6.97
C TYR A 79 1.80 4.66 -8.15
N PHE A 80 1.86 6.00 -8.00
CA PHE A 80 2.13 6.95 -9.09
C PHE A 80 3.38 7.82 -8.89
N LYS A 81 4.07 7.70 -7.76
CA LYS A 81 5.32 8.45 -7.52
C LYS A 81 6.33 8.20 -8.65
N GLY A 82 6.79 9.28 -9.28
CA GLY A 82 7.75 9.23 -10.39
C GLY A 82 7.22 8.69 -11.72
N LYS A 83 5.91 8.50 -11.87
CA LYS A 83 5.30 7.98 -13.12
C LYS A 83 4.72 9.11 -14.00
N PRO A 84 4.74 8.98 -15.34
CA PRO A 84 4.18 9.98 -16.25
C PRO A 84 2.69 10.28 -16.01
N ARG A 85 1.95 9.31 -15.46
CA ARG A 85 0.52 9.43 -15.13
C ARG A 85 0.24 10.24 -13.85
N ALA A 86 1.24 10.93 -13.29
CA ALA A 86 1.09 11.79 -12.12
C ALA A 86 0.07 12.93 -12.35
N THR A 87 -0.10 13.41 -13.59
CA THR A 87 -1.09 14.45 -13.92
C THR A 87 -2.53 13.97 -13.68
N ALA A 88 -2.88 12.76 -14.12
CA ALA A 88 -4.21 12.18 -13.88
C ALA A 88 -4.46 11.96 -12.38
N ALA A 89 -3.43 11.55 -11.62
CA ALA A 89 -3.52 11.42 -10.17
C ALA A 89 -3.77 12.78 -9.48
N ASN A 90 -3.16 13.86 -9.96
CA ASN A 90 -3.41 15.21 -9.44
C ASN A 90 -4.84 15.68 -9.71
N VAL A 91 -5.40 15.39 -10.89
CA VAL A 91 -6.80 15.72 -11.20
C VAL A 91 -7.76 15.03 -10.22
N ILE A 92 -7.57 13.73 -9.95
CA ILE A 92 -8.40 13.00 -8.98
C ILE A 92 -8.31 13.63 -7.59
N ILE A 93 -7.11 14.02 -7.14
CA ILE A 93 -6.92 14.70 -5.85
C ILE A 93 -7.65 16.04 -5.84
N SER A 94 -7.53 16.85 -6.89
CA SER A 94 -8.23 18.13 -6.99
C SER A 94 -9.74 17.97 -6.92
N VAL A 95 -10.30 16.96 -7.59
CA VAL A 95 -11.73 16.63 -7.52
C VAL A 95 -12.14 16.23 -6.11
N VAL A 96 -11.37 15.36 -5.45
CA VAL A 96 -11.65 14.92 -4.07
C VAL A 96 -11.54 16.08 -3.07
N LEU A 97 -10.58 16.99 -3.24
CA LEU A 97 -10.46 18.19 -2.42
C LEU A 97 -11.63 19.16 -2.63
N ALA A 98 -12.06 19.36 -3.88
CA ALA A 98 -13.22 20.19 -4.20
C ALA A 98 -14.52 19.62 -3.59
N LEU A 99 -14.76 18.31 -3.73
CA LEU A 99 -15.88 17.63 -3.11
C LEU A 99 -15.82 17.71 -1.58
N LYS A 100 -14.63 17.61 -0.99
CA LYS A 100 -14.47 17.77 0.46
C LYS A 100 -14.77 19.20 0.91
N ALA A 101 -14.30 20.22 0.18
CA ALA A 101 -14.62 21.60 0.48
C ALA A 101 -16.13 21.86 0.41
N LEU A 102 -16.80 21.33 -0.62
CA LEU A 102 -18.25 21.40 -0.77
C LEU A 102 -18.97 20.71 0.40
N GLN A 103 -18.54 19.50 0.77
CA GLN A 103 -19.10 18.76 1.91
C GLN A 103 -18.95 19.52 3.24
N VAL A 104 -17.82 20.20 3.46
CA VAL A 104 -17.59 21.04 4.65
C VAL A 104 -18.53 22.23 4.67
N ILE A 105 -18.71 22.91 3.53
CA ILE A 105 -19.65 24.03 3.41
C ILE A 105 -21.07 23.56 3.72
N GLU A 106 -21.51 22.44 3.16
CA GLU A 106 -22.83 21.87 3.43
C GLU A 106 -23.03 21.51 4.90
N THR A 107 -22.06 20.85 5.55
CA THR A 107 -22.19 20.49 6.97
C THR A 107 -22.18 21.71 7.89
N ILE A 108 -21.39 22.75 7.60
CA ILE A 108 -21.32 23.95 8.44
C ILE A 108 -22.53 24.86 8.22
N VAL A 109 -22.92 25.10 6.96
CA VAL A 109 -23.94 26.09 6.59
C VAL A 109 -25.35 25.49 6.64
N LEU A 110 -25.52 24.25 6.19
CA LEU A 110 -26.83 23.61 6.07
C LEU A 110 -27.15 22.67 7.25
N ASP A 111 -26.19 22.44 8.14
CA ASP A 111 -26.30 21.55 9.30
C ASP A 111 -26.69 20.11 8.92
N MET A 112 -26.13 19.63 7.82
CA MET A 112 -26.39 18.30 7.28
C MET A 112 -25.37 17.28 7.77
N THR A 113 -25.86 16.10 8.16
CA THR A 113 -25.03 14.98 8.63
C THR A 113 -25.47 13.65 8.01
N ILE A 114 -24.51 12.75 7.80
CA ILE A 114 -24.74 11.40 7.27
C ILE A 114 -24.10 10.38 8.21
N PRO A 115 -24.84 9.34 8.65
CA PRO A 115 -26.29 9.20 8.49
C PRO A 115 -27.07 10.30 9.21
N ALA A 116 -28.31 10.56 8.79
CA ALA A 116 -29.18 11.50 9.49
C ALA A 116 -29.51 10.92 10.89
N THR A 117 -29.27 11.70 11.94
CA THR A 117 -29.57 11.28 13.32
C THR A 117 -30.99 11.65 13.76
N ALA A 118 -31.70 12.43 12.96
CA ALA A 118 -33.07 12.88 13.19
C ALA A 118 -33.79 12.98 11.83
N PRO A 119 -35.14 13.01 11.84
CA PRO A 119 -35.92 13.29 10.64
C PRO A 119 -35.48 14.59 9.98
N VAL A 120 -35.36 14.56 8.65
CA VAL A 120 -34.98 15.73 7.86
C VAL A 120 -36.26 16.53 7.57
N PRO A 121 -36.30 17.84 7.87
CA PRO A 121 -37.43 18.69 7.49
C PRO A 121 -37.71 18.64 5.99
N GLU A 122 -38.98 18.66 5.59
CA GLU A 122 -39.39 18.49 4.18
C GLU A 122 -38.76 19.54 3.25
N ASP A 123 -38.67 20.78 3.71
CA ASP A 123 -38.04 21.91 3.02
C ASP A 123 -36.53 21.74 2.82
N LYS A 124 -35.90 20.83 3.58
CA LYS A 124 -34.47 20.54 3.54
C LYS A 124 -34.12 19.23 2.84
N LEU A 125 -35.10 18.43 2.38
CA LEU A 125 -34.87 17.13 1.76
C LEU A 125 -33.97 17.21 0.52
N GLY A 126 -34.17 18.22 -0.34
CA GLY A 126 -33.34 18.41 -1.54
C GLY A 126 -31.87 18.65 -1.20
N ALA A 127 -31.62 19.50 -0.21
CA ALA A 127 -30.27 19.79 0.30
C ALA A 127 -29.63 18.55 0.96
N TYR A 128 -30.42 17.75 1.69
CA TYR A 128 -29.94 16.50 2.27
C TYR A 128 -29.50 15.49 1.21
N TYR A 129 -30.32 15.24 0.18
CA TYR A 129 -29.93 14.30 -0.89
C TYR A 129 -28.74 14.81 -1.71
N PHE A 130 -28.64 16.13 -1.92
CA PHE A 130 -27.44 16.72 -2.51
C PHE A 130 -26.19 16.43 -1.66
N HIS A 131 -26.28 16.61 -0.34
CA HIS A 131 -25.20 16.25 0.58
C HIS A 131 -24.82 14.76 0.52
N VAL A 132 -25.82 13.87 0.41
CA VAL A 132 -25.60 12.42 0.21
C VAL A 132 -24.87 12.15 -1.10
N VAL A 133 -25.24 12.82 -2.19
CA VAL A 133 -24.57 12.69 -3.50
C VAL A 133 -23.11 13.17 -3.41
N VAL A 134 -22.84 14.30 -2.76
CA VAL A 134 -21.46 14.81 -2.59
C VAL A 134 -20.63 13.83 -1.77
N ALA A 135 -21.15 13.34 -0.65
CA ALA A 135 -20.46 12.37 0.18
C ALA A 135 -20.26 11.02 -0.54
N PHE A 136 -21.25 10.57 -1.32
CA PHE A 136 -21.16 9.38 -2.17
C PHE A 136 -20.07 9.56 -3.23
N ALA A 137 -20.02 10.68 -3.93
CA ALA A 137 -18.98 10.96 -4.93
C ALA A 137 -17.59 11.00 -4.30
N LEU A 138 -17.46 11.67 -3.15
CA LEU A 138 -16.20 11.79 -2.40
C LEU A 138 -15.60 10.42 -2.05
N LEU A 139 -16.41 9.53 -1.47
CA LEU A 139 -15.99 8.18 -1.12
C LEU A 139 -15.87 7.26 -2.32
N GLY A 140 -16.84 7.31 -3.22
CA GLY A 140 -16.88 6.49 -4.43
C GLY A 140 -15.63 6.68 -5.27
N ILE A 141 -15.23 7.93 -5.53
CA ILE A 141 -14.01 8.23 -6.31
C ILE A 141 -12.76 7.74 -5.57
N ALA A 142 -12.59 8.09 -4.30
CA ALA A 142 -11.38 7.77 -3.55
C ALA A 142 -11.18 6.25 -3.38
N PHE A 143 -12.23 5.53 -2.95
CA PHE A 143 -12.15 4.09 -2.70
C PHE A 143 -12.22 3.25 -3.97
N SER A 144 -12.94 3.67 -5.02
CA SER A 144 -12.90 2.96 -6.31
C SER A 144 -11.53 3.08 -6.96
N TRP A 145 -10.87 4.25 -6.84
CA TRP A 145 -9.52 4.41 -7.34
C TRP A 145 -8.53 3.54 -6.56
N TYR A 146 -8.64 3.51 -5.22
CA TYR A 146 -7.83 2.62 -4.39
C TYR A 146 -8.07 1.14 -4.74
N PHE A 147 -9.33 0.72 -4.87
CA PHE A 147 -9.72 -0.62 -5.28
C PHE A 147 -9.09 -1.02 -6.62
N ALA A 148 -9.14 -0.14 -7.62
CA ALA A 148 -8.56 -0.39 -8.93
C ALA A 148 -7.03 -0.61 -8.85
N GLN A 149 -6.31 0.22 -8.08
CA GLN A 149 -4.86 0.06 -7.91
C GLN A 149 -4.51 -1.19 -7.09
N ALA A 150 -5.26 -1.47 -6.01
CA ALA A 150 -5.08 -2.66 -5.19
C ALA A 150 -5.30 -3.93 -6.01
N ARG A 151 -6.36 -3.97 -6.83
CA ARG A 151 -6.67 -5.10 -7.72
C ARG A 151 -5.57 -5.33 -8.75
N LYS A 152 -5.03 -4.26 -9.35
CA LYS A 152 -3.89 -4.35 -10.27
C LYS A 152 -2.66 -4.96 -9.57
N THR A 153 -2.35 -4.46 -8.37
CA THR A 153 -1.25 -4.94 -7.53
C THR A 153 -1.43 -6.41 -7.14
N LEU A 154 -2.64 -6.84 -6.81
CA LEU A 154 -2.96 -8.25 -6.54
C LEU A 154 -2.72 -9.13 -7.76
N GLY A 155 -3.13 -8.68 -8.96
CA GLY A 155 -2.87 -9.39 -10.21
C GLY A 155 -1.37 -9.55 -10.48
N GLU A 156 -0.60 -8.49 -10.28
CA GLU A 156 0.87 -8.52 -10.39
C GLU A 156 1.51 -9.45 -9.36
N SER A 157 1.05 -9.41 -8.11
CA SER A 157 1.54 -10.27 -7.02
C SER A 157 1.37 -11.76 -7.36
N ARG A 158 0.24 -12.13 -7.96
CA ARG A 158 -0.04 -13.50 -8.41
C ARG A 158 0.83 -13.89 -9.60
N ARG A 159 0.94 -13.01 -10.62
CA ARG A 159 1.78 -13.26 -11.81
C ARG A 159 3.26 -13.43 -11.45
N ASN A 160 3.74 -12.61 -10.52
CA ASN A 160 5.13 -12.60 -10.08
C ASN A 160 5.43 -13.64 -8.98
N LYS A 161 4.48 -14.54 -8.66
CA LYS A 161 4.63 -15.62 -7.67
C LYS A 161 5.18 -15.13 -6.32
N LEU A 162 4.68 -14.00 -5.84
CA LEU A 162 5.04 -13.50 -4.50
C LEU A 162 4.63 -14.53 -3.41
N PRO A 163 5.25 -14.46 -2.21
CA PRO A 163 4.85 -15.31 -1.08
C PRO A 163 3.34 -15.24 -0.80
N LEU A 164 2.75 -16.35 -0.36
CA LEU A 164 1.31 -16.47 -0.17
C LEU A 164 0.76 -15.41 0.79
N TRP A 165 1.50 -15.10 1.86
CA TRP A 165 1.09 -14.07 2.82
C TRP A 165 0.94 -12.69 2.15
N ALA A 166 1.81 -12.35 1.19
CA ALA A 166 1.78 -11.08 0.48
C ALA A 166 0.60 -11.01 -0.50
N ILE A 167 0.30 -12.13 -1.17
CA ILE A 167 -0.89 -12.24 -2.04
C ILE A 167 -2.17 -12.08 -1.21
N LYS A 168 -2.25 -12.73 -0.04
CA LYS A 168 -3.41 -12.65 0.86
C LYS A 168 -3.61 -11.26 1.44
N ARG A 169 -2.52 -10.59 1.84
CA ARG A 169 -2.53 -9.17 2.23
C ARG A 169 -3.13 -8.29 1.12
N ASN A 170 -2.64 -8.39 -0.11
CA ASN A 170 -3.15 -7.59 -1.23
C ASN A 170 -4.61 -7.94 -1.58
N GLN A 171 -5.03 -9.19 -1.33
CA GLN A 171 -6.42 -9.62 -1.44
C GLN A 171 -7.31 -8.93 -0.38
N PHE A 172 -6.90 -8.88 0.88
CA PHE A 172 -7.64 -8.17 1.94
C PHE A 172 -7.71 -6.66 1.71
N ILE A 173 -6.63 -6.06 1.19
CA ILE A 173 -6.65 -4.65 0.76
C ILE A 173 -7.68 -4.42 -0.34
N THR A 174 -7.67 -5.28 -1.37
CA THR A 174 -8.61 -5.18 -2.49
C THR A 174 -10.05 -5.34 -2.03
N TRP A 175 -10.33 -6.34 -1.18
CA TRP A 175 -11.68 -6.57 -0.66
C TRP A 175 -12.16 -5.43 0.23
N SER A 176 -11.34 -4.96 1.16
CA SER A 176 -11.70 -3.83 2.03
C SER A 176 -12.00 -2.58 1.21
N ALA A 177 -11.15 -2.23 0.25
CA ALA A 177 -11.39 -1.09 -0.64
C ALA A 177 -12.69 -1.21 -1.44
N GLY A 178 -12.98 -2.41 -1.98
CA GLY A 178 -14.19 -2.66 -2.76
C GLY A 178 -15.46 -2.60 -1.93
N ILE A 179 -15.45 -3.19 -0.74
CA ILE A 179 -16.57 -3.11 0.21
C ILE A 179 -16.87 -1.65 0.55
N PHE A 180 -15.84 -0.89 0.91
CA PHE A 180 -16.01 0.49 1.34
C PHE A 180 -16.37 1.45 0.20
N ALA A 181 -16.00 1.13 -1.05
CA ALA A 181 -16.45 1.88 -2.23
C ALA A 181 -17.96 1.73 -2.47
N ALA A 182 -18.55 0.60 -2.07
CA ALA A 182 -19.97 0.32 -2.24
C ALA A 182 -20.84 0.82 -1.06
N THR A 183 -20.28 0.87 0.15
CA THR A 183 -20.99 1.32 1.37
C THR A 183 -21.78 2.62 1.22
N PRO A 184 -21.29 3.68 0.54
CA PRO A 184 -22.01 4.95 0.43
C PRO A 184 -23.35 4.82 -0.31
N ALA A 185 -23.55 3.79 -1.14
CA ALA A 185 -24.81 3.55 -1.82
C ALA A 185 -25.96 3.28 -0.82
N LEU A 186 -25.65 2.70 0.35
CA LEU A 186 -26.63 2.46 1.40
C LEU A 186 -27.19 3.75 1.99
N TRP A 187 -26.51 4.89 1.82
CA TRP A 187 -26.98 6.16 2.37
C TRP A 187 -28.23 6.70 1.70
N PHE A 188 -28.44 6.34 0.44
CA PHE A 188 -29.70 6.65 -0.26
C PHE A 188 -30.89 5.87 0.30
N LEU A 189 -30.63 4.82 1.08
CA LEU A 189 -31.64 3.98 1.72
C LEU A 189 -31.90 4.38 3.17
N PHE A 190 -31.12 5.31 3.75
CA PHE A 190 -31.38 5.78 5.10
C PHE A 190 -32.70 6.54 5.18
N PRO A 191 -33.45 6.38 6.28
CA PRO A 191 -34.73 7.02 6.46
C PRO A 191 -34.54 8.54 6.58
N THR A 192 -35.44 9.28 5.93
CA THR A 192 -35.46 10.75 5.97
C THR A 192 -36.69 11.31 6.66
N THR A 193 -37.76 10.52 6.78
CA THR A 193 -39.04 10.93 7.38
C THR A 193 -39.29 10.25 8.73
N PRO A 194 -40.08 10.86 9.64
CA PRO A 194 -40.30 10.36 10.98
C PRO A 194 -40.74 8.89 11.04
N GLY A 195 -41.75 8.51 10.24
CA GLY A 195 -42.26 7.14 10.23
C GLY A 195 -41.25 6.08 9.77
N MET A 196 -40.20 6.47 9.03
CA MET A 196 -39.15 5.54 8.62
C MET A 196 -38.10 5.31 9.72
N PHE A 197 -37.89 6.24 10.65
CA PHE A 197 -36.98 6.05 11.79
C PHE A 197 -37.50 5.02 12.80
N GLU A 198 -38.82 4.89 12.91
CA GLU A 198 -39.49 3.89 13.76
C GLU A 198 -39.64 2.53 13.05
N SER A 199 -39.40 2.49 11.74
CA SER A 199 -39.58 1.28 10.95
C SER A 199 -38.42 0.29 11.12
N PRO A 200 -38.68 -1.04 11.00
CA PRO A 200 -37.62 -2.05 10.95
C PRO A 200 -36.54 -1.79 9.88
N TRP A 201 -36.90 -1.05 8.82
CA TRP A 201 -36.00 -0.70 7.72
C TRP A 201 -34.78 0.09 8.18
N TYR A 202 -34.95 1.04 9.11
CA TYR A 202 -33.83 1.81 9.66
C TYR A 202 -32.77 0.90 10.29
N TYR A 203 -33.21 -0.07 11.09
CA TYR A 203 -32.32 -1.03 11.73
C TYR A 203 -31.62 -1.94 10.72
N ILE A 204 -32.31 -2.35 9.64
CA ILE A 204 -31.72 -3.19 8.59
C ILE A 204 -30.62 -2.42 7.85
N VAL A 205 -30.91 -1.20 7.36
CA VAL A 205 -29.95 -0.39 6.60
C VAL A 205 -28.79 0.06 7.50
N GLY A 206 -29.09 0.47 8.73
CA GLY A 206 -28.07 0.84 9.72
C GLY A 206 -27.14 -0.34 10.06
N SER A 207 -27.70 -1.53 10.30
CA SER A 207 -26.92 -2.74 10.60
C SER A 207 -26.08 -3.18 9.39
N ALA A 208 -26.61 -3.07 8.18
CA ALA A 208 -25.86 -3.35 6.96
C ALA A 208 -24.67 -2.39 6.81
N GLY A 209 -24.90 -1.09 6.97
CA GLY A 209 -23.85 -0.06 6.92
C GLY A 209 -22.76 -0.30 7.97
N LEU A 210 -23.15 -0.60 9.22
CA LEU A 210 -22.23 -0.93 10.29
C LEU A 210 -21.41 -2.19 9.98
N THR A 211 -22.07 -3.25 9.51
CA THR A 211 -21.42 -4.52 9.17
C THR A 211 -20.36 -4.34 8.08
N LEU A 212 -20.68 -3.59 7.01
CA LEU A 212 -19.70 -3.31 5.94
C LEU A 212 -18.52 -2.49 6.45
N THR A 213 -18.76 -1.55 7.35
CA THR A 213 -17.72 -0.70 7.95
C THR A 213 -16.81 -1.51 8.88
N VAL A 214 -17.39 -2.37 9.72
CA VAL A 214 -16.63 -3.32 10.56
C VAL A 214 -15.80 -4.27 9.69
N LEU A 215 -16.39 -4.83 8.65
CA LEU A 215 -15.71 -5.75 7.75
C LEU A 215 -14.53 -5.06 7.05
N PHE A 216 -14.70 -3.81 6.61
CA PHE A 216 -13.61 -2.98 6.11
C PHE A 216 -12.48 -2.83 7.14
N SER A 217 -12.80 -2.43 8.38
CA SER A 217 -11.82 -2.18 9.43
C SER A 217 -11.07 -3.46 9.86
N VAL A 218 -11.75 -4.60 9.91
CA VAL A 218 -11.11 -5.89 10.22
C VAL A 218 -10.20 -6.33 9.07
N LEU A 219 -10.66 -6.25 7.83
CA LEU A 219 -9.86 -6.64 6.66
C LEU A 219 -8.63 -5.74 6.50
N ILE A 220 -8.75 -4.43 6.74
CA ILE A 220 -7.60 -3.52 6.66
C ILE A 220 -6.62 -3.79 7.80
N MET A 221 -7.11 -4.07 9.02
CA MET A 221 -6.26 -4.48 10.13
C MET A 221 -5.51 -5.78 9.81
N LEU A 222 -6.19 -6.82 9.33
CA LEU A 222 -5.56 -8.09 8.96
C LEU A 222 -4.54 -7.93 7.82
N ALA A 223 -4.81 -7.04 6.87
CA ALA A 223 -3.91 -6.75 5.76
C ALA A 223 -2.60 -6.10 6.20
N TRP A 224 -2.63 -5.21 7.20
CA TRP A 224 -1.45 -4.45 7.59
C TRP A 224 -0.75 -5.00 8.83
N VAL A 225 -1.51 -5.53 9.78
CA VAL A 225 -1.05 -6.06 11.06
C VAL A 225 -0.97 -7.59 10.99
N THR A 226 -0.36 -8.14 9.93
CA THR A 226 -0.11 -9.58 9.86
C THR A 226 1.17 -9.93 10.65
N PRO A 227 1.09 -10.64 11.79
CA PRO A 227 2.26 -11.02 12.58
C PRO A 227 3.12 -12.06 11.85
N GLU A 228 4.41 -12.11 12.20
CA GLU A 228 5.36 -13.02 11.54
C GLU A 228 5.05 -14.51 11.75
N SER A 229 4.41 -14.87 12.86
CA SER A 229 3.92 -16.23 13.08
C SER A 229 2.95 -16.66 11.98
N ILE A 230 2.00 -15.79 11.61
CA ILE A 230 1.03 -16.07 10.54
C ILE A 230 1.71 -16.10 9.17
N LYS A 231 2.68 -15.21 8.92
CA LYS A 231 3.46 -15.26 7.67
C LYS A 231 4.21 -16.57 7.51
N ARG A 232 4.83 -17.08 8.59
CA ARG A 232 5.51 -18.38 8.62
C ARG A 232 4.55 -19.56 8.41
N LEU A 233 3.34 -19.49 8.97
CA LEU A 233 2.31 -20.52 8.76
C LEU A 233 1.82 -20.55 7.31
N MET A 234 1.73 -19.40 6.63
CA MET A 234 1.29 -19.31 5.24
C MET A 234 2.34 -19.75 4.23
N ASP A 235 3.63 -19.53 4.54
CA ASP A 235 4.76 -19.90 3.68
C ASP A 235 5.77 -20.76 4.46
N PRO A 236 5.42 -22.01 4.85
CA PRO A 236 6.28 -22.87 5.66
C PRO A 236 7.55 -23.33 4.93
N LYS A 237 7.60 -23.18 3.60
CA LYS A 237 8.71 -23.58 2.73
C LYS A 237 9.68 -22.44 2.38
N GLN A 238 9.76 -21.38 3.19
CA GLN A 238 10.90 -20.46 3.06
C GLN A 238 12.16 -21.23 3.45
N LEU A 239 12.86 -21.74 2.42
CA LEU A 239 14.16 -22.40 2.54
C LEU A 239 14.99 -21.64 3.56
N SER A 240 15.42 -22.33 4.61
CA SER A 240 16.26 -21.68 5.61
C SER A 240 17.51 -21.15 4.91
N THR A 241 18.09 -20.05 5.38
CA THR A 241 19.34 -19.52 4.83
C THR A 241 20.42 -20.61 4.71
N LYS A 242 20.39 -21.62 5.59
CA LYS A 242 21.24 -22.81 5.53
C LYS A 242 20.94 -23.73 4.35
N GLU A 243 19.68 -23.93 3.96
CA GLU A 243 19.33 -24.74 2.78
C GLU A 243 19.59 -23.99 1.47
N ILE A 244 19.52 -22.66 1.48
CA ILE A 244 19.93 -21.83 0.34
C ILE A 244 21.45 -21.93 0.18
N LEU A 245 22.22 -21.74 1.26
CA LEU A 245 23.68 -21.88 1.26
C LEU A 245 24.13 -23.31 0.89
N ALA A 246 23.49 -24.35 1.43
CA ALA A 246 23.77 -25.74 1.06
C ALA A 246 23.46 -26.06 -0.42
N ARG A 247 22.58 -25.29 -1.08
CA ARG A 247 22.35 -25.38 -2.52
C ARG A 247 23.40 -24.62 -3.34
N PHE A 248 24.10 -23.65 -2.74
CA PHE A 248 25.22 -22.93 -3.36
C PHE A 248 26.57 -23.64 -3.14
N ASP A 249 26.73 -24.41 -2.06
CA ASP A 249 27.89 -25.29 -1.82
C ASP A 249 27.95 -26.50 -2.78
N LEU A 250 26.96 -26.68 -3.65
CA LEU A 250 26.95 -27.73 -4.69
C LEU A 250 27.64 -27.32 -6.00
N VAL A 251 28.38 -26.21 -6.04
CA VAL A 251 29.33 -25.92 -7.14
C VAL A 251 30.76 -25.98 -6.58
N PRO A 252 31.36 -27.18 -6.46
CA PRO A 252 32.79 -27.29 -6.21
C PRO A 252 33.52 -26.73 -7.44
N GLY A 253 34.01 -25.50 -7.34
CA GLY A 253 34.80 -24.88 -8.42
C GLY A 253 34.90 -23.35 -8.42
N MET A 254 34.03 -22.60 -7.73
CA MET A 254 34.12 -21.12 -7.76
C MET A 254 34.97 -20.51 -6.64
N ALA A 255 35.23 -21.23 -5.55
CA ALA A 255 36.00 -20.73 -4.42
C ALA A 255 37.52 -20.59 -4.68
N SER A 256 38.05 -21.13 -5.79
CA SER A 256 39.49 -21.11 -6.07
C SER A 256 39.97 -19.92 -6.91
N SER A 257 39.08 -19.00 -7.33
CA SER A 257 39.45 -17.87 -8.21
C SER A 257 39.46 -16.48 -7.56
N MET A 258 39.08 -16.36 -6.29
CA MET A 258 39.12 -15.07 -5.58
C MET A 258 40.51 -14.79 -5.00
N LYS A 259 41.42 -14.30 -5.84
CA LYS A 259 42.51 -13.45 -5.35
C LYS A 259 41.91 -12.07 -5.01
N PRO A 260 42.21 -11.49 -3.84
CA PRO A 260 41.79 -10.13 -3.53
C PRO A 260 42.50 -9.18 -4.49
N LEU A 261 41.78 -8.66 -5.49
CA LEU A 261 42.31 -7.61 -6.33
C LEU A 261 42.14 -6.28 -5.59
N GLY A 262 43.25 -5.57 -5.43
CA GLY A 262 43.36 -4.35 -4.65
C GLY A 262 42.29 -3.31 -4.94
N THR A 263 41.98 -2.58 -3.87
CA THR A 263 41.17 -1.36 -3.82
C THR A 263 41.37 -0.43 -5.03
N PRO A 264 40.32 -0.10 -5.79
CA PRO A 264 40.31 1.09 -6.63
C PRO A 264 39.81 2.29 -5.84
N GLY A 265 40.52 3.40 -6.00
CA GLY A 265 40.30 4.67 -5.31
C GLY A 265 38.99 5.36 -5.66
N ALA A 266 38.64 6.29 -4.78
CA ALA A 266 37.46 7.14 -4.86
C ALA A 266 37.42 7.94 -6.18
N SER A 267 36.33 7.79 -6.94
CA SER A 267 35.90 8.77 -7.92
C SER A 267 34.63 9.43 -7.44
N THR A 268 34.74 10.69 -7.02
CA THR A 268 33.65 11.62 -6.83
C THR A 268 33.14 12.09 -8.19
N ASN A 269 31.90 11.75 -8.54
CA ASN A 269 31.12 12.55 -9.48
C ASN A 269 29.78 12.87 -8.83
N SER A 270 29.60 14.18 -8.62
CA SER A 270 28.38 14.83 -8.19
C SER A 270 27.43 14.95 -9.38
N ASP A 271 26.28 14.30 -9.30
CA ASP A 271 25.08 14.74 -10.01
C ASP A 271 23.95 14.88 -8.99
N THR A 272 23.55 16.13 -8.81
CA THR A 272 22.49 16.62 -7.94
C THR A 272 21.10 16.41 -8.56
N ASP A 273 20.15 16.24 -7.66
CA ASP A 273 18.71 16.52 -7.79
C ASP A 273 17.77 15.51 -8.48
N THR A 274 17.26 14.60 -7.63
CA THR A 274 15.80 14.39 -7.33
C THR A 274 15.56 13.16 -6.43
N ALA A 275 16.60 12.65 -5.77
CA ALA A 275 16.55 11.39 -5.03
C ALA A 275 16.53 11.59 -3.51
N ARG A 276 15.45 12.15 -2.93
CA ARG A 276 15.04 11.74 -1.56
C ARG A 276 14.45 10.33 -1.63
N THR A 277 15.31 9.39 -2.04
CA THR A 277 15.02 7.97 -2.10
C THR A 277 15.28 7.39 -0.73
N VAL A 278 14.39 6.50 -0.33
CA VAL A 278 14.29 5.97 1.02
C VAL A 278 15.60 5.30 1.45
N SER A 279 16.30 5.90 2.40
CA SER A 279 17.57 5.42 2.96
C SER A 279 17.36 4.32 4.03
N ARG A 280 16.41 3.41 3.82
CA ARG A 280 16.30 2.20 4.65
C ARG A 280 17.28 1.18 4.10
N ARG A 281 18.09 0.62 4.99
CA ARG A 281 18.93 -0.52 4.66
C ARG A 281 18.14 -1.83 4.79
N PHE A 282 18.30 -2.70 3.81
CA PHE A 282 17.77 -4.05 3.74
C PHE A 282 18.70 -4.99 4.51
N ASN A 283 18.14 -5.94 5.25
CA ASN A 283 18.92 -7.02 5.86
C ASN A 283 19.19 -8.15 4.83
N SER A 284 20.10 -9.09 5.14
CA SER A 284 20.42 -10.19 4.21
C SER A 284 19.21 -10.95 3.66
N PRO A 285 18.22 -11.38 4.47
CA PRO A 285 17.04 -12.06 3.93
C PRO A 285 16.26 -11.21 2.92
N GLU A 286 16.12 -9.90 3.18
CA GLU A 286 15.47 -8.96 2.25
C GLU A 286 16.28 -8.82 0.96
N ILE A 287 17.61 -8.66 1.06
CA ILE A 287 18.51 -8.56 -0.11
C ILE A 287 18.42 -9.82 -0.96
N ILE A 288 18.47 -11.01 -0.35
CA ILE A 288 18.37 -12.29 -1.07
C ILE A 288 17.03 -12.39 -1.81
N ARG A 289 15.91 -11.98 -1.20
CA ARG A 289 14.59 -11.98 -1.87
C ARG A 289 14.55 -11.00 -3.03
N ILE A 290 15.14 -9.81 -2.87
CA ILE A 290 15.20 -8.82 -3.93
C ILE A 290 16.07 -9.32 -5.09
N VAL A 291 17.23 -9.92 -4.80
CA VAL A 291 18.11 -10.53 -5.79
C VAL A 291 17.42 -11.68 -6.51
N ASP A 292 16.74 -12.56 -5.79
CA ASP A 292 15.98 -13.66 -6.36
C ASP A 292 14.92 -13.13 -7.35
N TYR A 293 14.18 -12.10 -6.92
CA TYR A 293 13.14 -11.46 -7.72
C TYR A 293 13.68 -10.80 -8.98
N ILE A 294 14.74 -9.99 -8.86
CA ILE A 294 15.38 -9.32 -10.01
C ILE A 294 16.02 -10.37 -10.92
N GLY A 295 16.75 -11.34 -10.38
CA GLY A 295 17.41 -12.38 -11.15
C GLY A 295 16.43 -13.24 -11.95
N GLN A 296 15.25 -13.57 -11.39
CA GLN A 296 14.19 -14.25 -12.13
C GLN A 296 13.62 -13.39 -13.27
N TYR A 297 13.41 -12.09 -13.02
CA TYR A 297 12.94 -11.17 -14.06
C TYR A 297 13.97 -11.04 -15.19
N VAL A 298 15.24 -10.80 -14.87
CA VAL A 298 16.30 -10.67 -15.89
C VAL A 298 16.45 -11.98 -16.67
N ALA A 299 16.29 -13.14 -16.04
CA ALA A 299 16.29 -14.44 -16.72
C ALA A 299 15.21 -14.52 -17.78
N SER A 300 14.00 -14.07 -17.45
CA SER A 300 12.85 -14.11 -18.37
C SER A 300 13.04 -13.25 -19.63
N ILE A 301 13.75 -12.12 -19.52
CA ILE A 301 13.96 -11.20 -20.65
C ILE A 301 15.24 -11.49 -21.45
N THR A 302 16.22 -12.18 -20.84
CA THR A 302 17.50 -12.51 -21.49
C THR A 302 17.58 -13.96 -21.97
N GLY A 303 16.66 -14.82 -21.53
CA GLY A 303 16.73 -16.27 -21.79
C GLY A 303 17.87 -16.99 -21.06
N ARG A 304 18.54 -16.33 -20.10
CA ARG A 304 19.66 -16.90 -19.34
C ARG A 304 19.16 -17.63 -18.07
N PRO A 305 19.92 -18.60 -17.54
CA PRO A 305 19.55 -19.28 -16.30
C PRO A 305 19.42 -18.31 -15.12
N ALA A 306 18.30 -18.38 -14.40
CA ALA A 306 18.04 -17.49 -13.27
C ALA A 306 19.09 -17.60 -12.16
N ALA A 307 19.66 -18.78 -11.92
CA ALA A 307 20.73 -18.97 -10.94
C ALA A 307 21.98 -18.15 -11.30
N ALA A 308 22.38 -18.13 -12.58
CA ALA A 308 23.54 -17.37 -13.05
C ALA A 308 23.34 -15.87 -12.85
N LEU A 309 22.14 -15.35 -13.15
CA LEU A 309 21.85 -13.92 -13.01
C LEU A 309 21.72 -13.47 -11.55
N LYS A 310 21.21 -14.32 -10.67
CA LYS A 310 21.22 -14.06 -9.22
C LYS A 310 22.66 -14.00 -8.70
N GLY A 311 23.50 -14.95 -9.10
CA GLY A 311 24.93 -14.96 -8.76
C GLY A 311 25.64 -13.71 -9.28
N LEU A 312 25.40 -13.35 -10.55
CA LEU A 312 25.97 -12.15 -11.16
C LEU A 312 25.55 -10.87 -10.41
N LEU A 313 24.29 -10.79 -9.99
CA LEU A 313 23.80 -9.64 -9.22
C LEU A 313 24.40 -9.59 -7.81
N LEU A 314 24.59 -10.73 -7.13
CA LEU A 314 25.31 -10.76 -5.85
C LEU A 314 26.77 -10.31 -5.99
N ILE A 315 27.46 -10.84 -7.00
CA ILE A 315 28.85 -10.46 -7.31
C ILE A 315 28.92 -8.97 -7.66
N SER A 316 27.92 -8.44 -8.37
CA SER A 316 27.83 -7.00 -8.67
C SER A 316 27.68 -6.16 -7.39
N ILE A 317 26.84 -6.60 -6.44
CA ILE A 317 26.66 -5.92 -5.14
C ILE A 317 27.99 -5.92 -4.37
N GLU A 318 28.62 -7.08 -4.27
CA GLU A 318 29.89 -7.24 -3.57
C GLU A 318 31.02 -6.44 -4.21
N LYS A 319 31.10 -6.41 -5.55
CA LYS A 319 32.13 -5.69 -6.29
C LYS A 319 32.01 -4.17 -6.15
N GLU A 320 30.79 -3.63 -6.16
CA GLU A 320 30.57 -2.18 -6.09
C GLU A 320 30.66 -1.65 -4.66
N LEU A 321 30.17 -2.41 -3.68
CA LEU A 321 29.94 -1.92 -2.32
C LEU A 321 30.71 -2.71 -1.25
N GLY A 322 31.44 -3.74 -1.62
CA GLY A 322 32.17 -4.64 -0.73
C GLY A 322 31.31 -5.77 -0.13
N GLU A 323 31.99 -6.77 0.45
CA GLU A 323 31.40 -8.01 0.98
C GLU A 323 30.34 -7.76 2.07
N GLN A 324 30.57 -6.77 2.94
CA GLN A 324 29.63 -6.43 4.01
C GLN A 324 28.27 -5.90 3.50
N SER A 325 28.20 -5.45 2.25
CA SER A 325 27.01 -4.84 1.67
C SER A 325 25.93 -5.84 1.29
N VAL A 326 26.28 -7.13 1.16
CA VAL A 326 25.30 -8.24 1.01
C VAL A 326 24.44 -8.42 2.28
N HIS A 327 24.88 -7.81 3.40
CA HIS A 327 24.15 -7.81 4.66
C HIS A 327 23.38 -6.52 4.94
N ASN A 328 23.68 -5.44 4.21
CA ASN A 328 23.22 -4.10 4.59
C ASN A 328 23.22 -3.13 3.39
N LEU A 329 22.10 -3.06 2.65
CA LEU A 329 22.03 -2.35 1.36
C LEU A 329 20.77 -1.50 1.26
N THR A 330 20.84 -0.27 0.77
CA THR A 330 19.67 0.59 0.47
C THR A 330 19.13 0.36 -0.94
N PHE A 331 17.89 0.77 -1.21
CA PHE A 331 17.33 0.71 -2.57
C PHE A 331 18.10 1.58 -3.57
N SER A 332 18.60 2.73 -3.14
CA SER A 332 19.46 3.61 -3.96
C SER A 332 20.77 2.93 -4.31
N GLU A 333 21.42 2.30 -3.33
CA GLU A 333 22.65 1.52 -3.54
C GLU A 333 22.38 0.33 -4.49
N LEU A 334 21.27 -0.38 -4.32
CA LEU A 334 20.88 -1.44 -5.26
C LEU A 334 20.74 -0.92 -6.69
N ARG A 335 20.07 0.22 -6.85
CA ARG A 335 19.85 0.81 -8.17
C ARG A 335 21.16 1.26 -8.80
N ALA A 336 22.09 1.79 -8.00
CA ALA A 336 23.44 2.13 -8.45
C ALA A 336 24.21 0.88 -8.90
N VAL A 337 24.23 -0.18 -8.07
CA VAL A 337 24.84 -1.48 -8.43
C VAL A 337 24.28 -2.01 -9.75
N ILE A 338 22.95 -1.93 -9.92
CA ILE A 338 22.31 -2.41 -11.13
C ILE A 338 22.79 -1.59 -12.33
N ASN A 339 22.69 -0.26 -12.25
CA ASN A 339 23.01 0.63 -13.38
C ASN A 339 24.49 0.67 -13.75
N ASN A 340 25.38 0.44 -12.79
CA ASN A 340 26.82 0.52 -13.01
C ASN A 340 27.41 -0.88 -13.26
N THR A 341 27.55 -1.65 -12.18
CA THR A 341 28.35 -2.88 -12.11
C THR A 341 27.65 -4.03 -12.79
N PHE A 342 26.37 -4.22 -12.49
CA PHE A 342 25.58 -5.30 -13.09
C PHE A 342 25.41 -5.06 -14.58
N LYS A 343 25.28 -3.80 -15.02
CA LYS A 343 25.26 -3.45 -16.45
C LYS A 343 26.54 -3.83 -17.18
N ALA A 344 27.69 -3.46 -16.61
CA ALA A 344 28.98 -3.81 -17.17
C ALA A 344 29.24 -5.32 -17.18
N GLN A 345 28.79 -6.04 -16.16
CA GLN A 345 28.91 -7.50 -16.12
C GLN A 345 27.97 -8.18 -17.10
N LEU A 346 26.74 -7.69 -17.26
CA LEU A 346 25.76 -8.25 -18.20
C LEU A 346 26.21 -8.07 -19.66
N SER A 347 26.88 -6.96 -19.99
CA SER A 347 27.45 -6.75 -21.32
C SER A 347 28.59 -7.71 -21.64
N GLN A 348 29.41 -8.06 -20.64
CA GLN A 348 30.44 -9.09 -20.76
C GLN A 348 29.83 -10.50 -20.87
N PHE A 349 28.66 -10.74 -20.25
CA PHE A 349 27.96 -12.02 -20.25
C PHE A 349 27.15 -12.30 -21.54
N LEU A 350 27.45 -11.59 -22.63
CA LEU A 350 26.90 -11.79 -23.98
C LEU A 350 25.38 -11.59 -24.07
N VAL A 351 24.87 -10.48 -23.57
CA VAL A 351 23.55 -9.97 -23.99
C VAL A 351 23.80 -9.01 -25.16
N SER A 352 23.29 -9.31 -26.35
CA SER A 352 23.53 -8.51 -27.56
C SER A 352 22.84 -7.13 -27.54
N ASP A 353 21.84 -6.94 -26.68
CA ASP A 353 21.09 -5.69 -26.53
C ASP A 353 21.00 -5.27 -25.05
N VAL A 354 22.15 -4.91 -24.49
CA VAL A 354 22.29 -4.53 -23.07
C VAL A 354 21.48 -3.30 -22.74
N GLU A 355 21.47 -2.29 -23.61
CA GLU A 355 20.76 -1.02 -23.34
C GLU A 355 19.25 -1.22 -23.27
N ASN A 356 18.65 -1.98 -24.20
CA ASN A 356 17.22 -2.30 -24.15
C ASN A 356 16.88 -3.19 -22.95
N THR A 357 17.73 -4.16 -22.64
CA THR A 357 17.58 -5.02 -21.46
C THR A 357 17.60 -4.18 -20.18
N PHE A 358 18.51 -3.21 -20.08
CA PHE A 358 18.59 -2.29 -18.96
C PHE A 358 17.44 -1.29 -18.89
N GLY A 359 16.96 -0.81 -20.04
CA GLY A 359 15.72 -0.03 -20.11
C GLY A 359 14.55 -0.80 -19.52
N LYS A 360 14.41 -2.09 -19.84
CA LYS A 360 13.38 -2.99 -19.28
C LYS A 360 13.58 -3.23 -17.78
N ILE A 361 14.82 -3.46 -17.31
CA ILE A 361 15.14 -3.62 -15.89
C ILE A 361 14.81 -2.36 -15.09
N ASN A 362 15.22 -1.18 -15.56
CA ASN A 362 14.95 0.08 -14.89
C ASN A 362 13.45 0.40 -14.84
N THR A 363 12.74 0.13 -15.94
CA THR A 363 11.27 0.24 -15.98
C THR A 363 10.64 -0.73 -14.98
N PHE A 364 11.09 -1.98 -14.95
CA PHE A 364 10.62 -2.98 -14.00
C PHE A 364 10.86 -2.59 -12.54
N LEU A 365 12.05 -2.07 -12.21
CA LEU A 365 12.38 -1.59 -10.86
C LEU A 365 11.49 -0.42 -10.43
N GLY A 366 11.23 0.53 -11.34
CA GLY A 366 10.32 1.64 -11.10
C GLY A 366 8.87 1.19 -10.95
N ASP A 367 8.40 0.30 -11.83
CA ASP A 367 7.03 -0.18 -11.83
C ASP A 367 6.70 -1.08 -10.64
N ASN A 368 7.67 -1.91 -10.22
CA ASN A 368 7.52 -2.85 -9.12
C ASN A 368 8.02 -2.32 -7.78
N GLN A 369 8.33 -1.02 -7.67
CA GLN A 369 8.74 -0.42 -6.40
C GLN A 369 7.77 -0.80 -5.27
N ALA A 370 6.45 -0.67 -5.48
CA ALA A 370 5.45 -1.08 -4.49
C ALA A 370 5.51 -2.58 -4.11
N ASN A 371 5.88 -3.47 -5.04
CA ASN A 371 6.02 -4.91 -4.80
C ASN A 371 7.28 -5.23 -3.99
N PHE A 372 8.42 -4.58 -4.29
CA PHE A 372 9.62 -4.68 -3.46
C PHE A 372 9.31 -4.25 -2.03
N MET A 373 8.53 -3.19 -1.88
CA MET A 373 8.15 -2.62 -0.60
C MET A 373 7.15 -3.52 0.15
N ALA A 374 6.32 -4.25 -0.59
CA ALA A 374 5.45 -5.28 -0.03
C ALA A 374 6.22 -6.50 0.49
N LEU A 375 7.38 -6.84 -0.08
CA LEU A 375 8.26 -7.93 0.41
C LEU A 375 8.98 -7.60 1.73
N ILE A 376 8.98 -6.31 2.11
CA ILE A 376 9.75 -5.71 3.20
C ILE A 376 8.90 -5.44 4.47
N VAL A 377 7.56 -5.52 4.39
CA VAL A 377 6.61 -5.31 5.50
C VAL A 377 6.31 -6.62 6.19
#